data_AF-A0A380JE10-F1
#
_entry.id   AF-A0A380JE10-F1
#
_cell.length_a   1.000
_cell.length_b   1.000
_cell.length_c   1.000
_cell.angle_alpha   90.00
_cell.angle_beta   90.00
_cell.angle_gamma   90.00
#
_symmetry.space_group_name_H-M   'P 1'
#
loop_
_entity.id
_entity.type
_entity.pdbx_description
1 polymer ?
#
loop_
_entity_poly.entity_id
_entity_poly.type
_entity_poly.pdbx_seq_one_letter_code
_entity_poly.pdbx_strand_id
1 'polypeptide(L)'
;MIMKKLTVLTLLATLATILAVIINPNRAKMNVLGMTSQPSSSQTLETSASSESQVASTPLTTAIVTASPGQYTTKDGTKVEVAENGSFKATYSDGSTLVTYTDNTYSYKGKNGAEARTYSDETYFITTATGSSLTTYENGSYQVNLSDGSHYDASNSSDLASLQSQYKLPRIDSYNKMVKDIVDELNQ
;
A
#
# COMPACT_ATOMS: atom_id res chain seq x y z
N MET A 1 -54.32 3.78 22.06
CA MET A 1 -54.33 3.47 20.61
C MET A 1 -52.92 3.02 20.22
N ILE A 2 -52.86 2.02 19.35
CA ILE A 2 -51.77 1.06 19.08
C ILE A 2 -50.46 1.66 18.53
N MET A 3 -49.32 1.10 19.01
CA MET A 3 -47.96 1.25 18.47
C MET A 3 -47.87 0.83 17.00
N LYS A 4 -47.00 1.49 16.21
CA LYS A 4 -46.34 0.84 15.06
C LYS A 4 -44.86 1.25 15.01
N LYS A 5 -43.99 0.31 15.42
CA LYS A 5 -42.57 0.30 15.06
C LYS A 5 -42.50 -0.09 13.58
N LEU A 6 -41.85 0.73 12.75
CA LEU A 6 -41.61 0.41 11.35
C LEU A 6 -40.21 -0.19 11.22
N THR A 7 -40.15 -1.51 11.30
CA THR A 7 -38.98 -2.29 10.92
C THR A 7 -38.96 -2.34 9.39
N VAL A 8 -38.04 -1.64 8.74
CA VAL A 8 -37.78 -1.82 7.31
C VAL A 8 -36.60 -2.76 7.16
N LEU A 9 -36.94 -4.03 6.93
CA LEU A 9 -36.08 -5.09 6.45
C LEU A 9 -36.09 -5.00 4.92
N THR A 10 -34.98 -4.61 4.30
CA THR A 10 -34.77 -4.79 2.86
C THR A 10 -33.62 -5.74 2.60
N LEU A 11 -33.94 -6.68 1.72
CA LEU A 11 -33.35 -7.97 1.43
C LEU A 11 -32.15 -7.86 0.47
N LEU A 12 -31.26 -8.85 0.61
CA LEU A 12 -30.14 -9.31 -0.24
C LEU A 12 -30.14 -8.96 -1.74
N ALA A 13 -28.93 -8.72 -2.26
CA ALA A 13 -28.29 -9.29 -3.48
C ALA A 13 -27.22 -8.30 -4.00
N THR A 14 -26.01 -8.59 -4.48
CA THR A 14 -25.30 -9.82 -4.88
C THR A 14 -23.84 -9.44 -5.17
N LEU A 15 -22.92 -10.30 -4.77
CA LEU A 15 -21.69 -10.78 -5.46
C LEU A 15 -20.99 -9.91 -6.52
N ALA A 16 -19.69 -9.66 -6.30
CA ALA A 16 -18.66 -9.70 -7.35
C ALA A 16 -17.28 -10.00 -6.73
N THR A 17 -17.01 -11.28 -6.47
CA THR A 17 -15.64 -11.79 -6.33
C THR A 17 -14.99 -11.78 -7.70
N ILE A 18 -14.00 -10.90 -7.91
CA ILE A 18 -13.10 -11.00 -9.06
C ILE A 18 -11.94 -11.91 -8.65
N LEU A 19 -12.05 -13.19 -8.99
CA LEU A 19 -10.94 -14.12 -8.99
C LEU A 19 -10.35 -14.12 -10.41
N ALA A 20 -9.27 -13.39 -10.62
CA ALA A 20 -8.52 -13.46 -11.88
C ALA A 20 -7.71 -14.76 -11.90
N VAL A 21 -8.30 -15.80 -12.48
CA VAL A 21 -7.61 -17.01 -12.94
C VAL A 21 -6.85 -16.64 -14.21
N ILE A 22 -5.53 -16.56 -14.15
CA ILE A 22 -4.67 -16.55 -15.35
C ILE A 22 -4.40 -18.00 -15.72
N ILE A 23 -5.20 -18.54 -16.64
CA ILE A 23 -4.80 -19.68 -17.47
C ILE A 23 -3.90 -19.09 -18.57
N ASN A 24 -2.63 -19.49 -18.61
CA ASN A 24 -1.76 -19.21 -19.75
C ASN A 24 -1.71 -20.45 -20.67
N PRO A 25 -2.42 -20.50 -21.81
CA PRO A 25 -2.32 -21.59 -22.76
C PRO A 25 -1.30 -21.21 -23.83
N ASN A 26 -0.01 -21.17 -23.48
CA ASN A 26 1.06 -21.13 -24.48
C ASN A 26 2.33 -21.82 -23.95
N ARG A 27 2.23 -23.13 -23.74
CA ARG A 27 3.39 -24.01 -23.71
C ARG A 27 3.16 -25.18 -24.67
N ALA A 28 3.35 -24.91 -25.95
CA ALA A 28 3.50 -25.95 -26.95
C ALA A 28 4.63 -25.60 -27.94
N LYS A 29 5.75 -26.31 -27.73
CA LYS A 29 6.67 -26.84 -28.75
C LYS A 29 7.48 -25.83 -29.57
N MET A 30 8.78 -25.77 -29.26
CA MET A 30 9.78 -25.90 -30.32
C MET A 30 10.99 -26.68 -29.79
N ASN A 31 11.07 -27.93 -30.23
CA ASN A 31 12.20 -28.83 -30.06
C ASN A 31 13.08 -28.65 -31.30
N VAL A 32 14.28 -28.09 -31.15
CA VAL A 32 15.34 -28.20 -32.17
C VAL A 32 16.60 -28.70 -31.48
N LEU A 33 16.96 -29.91 -31.85
CA LEU A 33 18.19 -30.63 -31.53
C LEU A 33 19.37 -30.05 -32.32
N GLY A 34 20.57 -30.08 -31.70
CA GLY A 34 21.86 -29.84 -32.35
C GLY A 34 22.84 -29.14 -31.40
N MET A 35 23.53 -29.86 -30.51
CA MET A 35 24.84 -30.50 -30.70
C MET A 35 26.04 -29.64 -30.23
N THR A 36 26.91 -30.29 -29.42
CA THR A 36 28.34 -30.07 -29.08
C THR A 36 28.80 -29.14 -27.93
N SER A 37 29.20 -29.77 -26.82
CA SER A 37 30.51 -29.73 -26.09
C SER A 37 31.26 -28.42 -25.72
N GLN A 38 31.30 -28.08 -24.41
CA GLN A 38 32.43 -27.87 -23.43
C GLN A 38 33.84 -27.32 -23.89
N PRO A 39 34.74 -26.69 -23.05
CA PRO A 39 34.69 -25.93 -21.77
C PRO A 39 35.41 -24.53 -21.74
N SER A 40 35.21 -23.79 -20.63
CA SER A 40 36.04 -22.81 -19.88
C SER A 40 37.07 -21.86 -20.55
N SER A 41 36.99 -20.56 -20.23
CA SER A 41 38.12 -19.68 -19.83
C SER A 41 37.60 -18.37 -19.20
N SER A 42 38.13 -18.04 -18.02
CA SER A 42 37.84 -16.85 -17.22
C SER A 42 38.33 -15.56 -17.87
N GLN A 43 37.60 -14.46 -17.71
CA GLN A 43 38.19 -13.13 -17.50
C GLN A 43 37.27 -12.27 -16.63
N THR A 44 37.78 -11.98 -15.45
CA THR A 44 37.29 -11.03 -14.46
C THR A 44 37.37 -9.62 -15.05
N LEU A 45 36.24 -8.93 -15.13
CA LEU A 45 36.19 -7.48 -15.26
C LEU A 45 35.33 -6.97 -14.11
N GLU A 46 36.01 -6.65 -13.01
CA GLU A 46 35.42 -5.91 -11.91
C GLU A 46 35.03 -4.52 -12.44
N THR A 47 33.74 -4.36 -12.73
CA THR A 47 33.15 -3.03 -12.76
C THR A 47 32.45 -2.85 -11.43
N SER A 48 33.11 -2.10 -10.55
CA SER A 48 32.51 -1.51 -9.36
C SER A 48 31.28 -0.71 -9.79
N ALA A 49 30.11 -1.33 -9.78
CA ALA A 49 28.85 -0.63 -9.84
C ALA A 49 28.50 -0.23 -8.41
N SER A 50 28.72 1.04 -8.16
CA SER A 50 28.45 1.77 -6.93
C SER A 50 27.13 1.34 -6.29
N SER A 51 27.20 1.10 -4.98
CA SER A 51 26.09 1.19 -4.07
C SER A 51 25.28 2.48 -4.29
N GLU A 52 24.03 2.46 -3.83
CA GLU A 52 23.05 3.55 -3.75
C GLU A 52 22.11 3.64 -4.97
N SER A 53 20.79 3.54 -4.85
CA SER A 53 19.92 3.82 -3.70
C SER A 53 18.69 2.92 -3.78
N GLN A 54 18.68 1.81 -3.04
CA GLN A 54 17.40 1.23 -2.66
C GLN A 54 16.73 2.26 -1.76
N VAL A 55 15.64 2.85 -2.22
CA VAL A 55 14.78 3.65 -1.36
C VAL A 55 14.13 2.69 -0.39
N ALA A 56 14.85 2.37 0.69
CA ALA A 56 14.33 1.64 1.81
C ALA A 56 13.25 2.53 2.42
N SER A 57 11.98 2.21 2.14
CA SER A 57 10.85 2.76 2.87
C SER A 57 11.12 2.52 4.35
N THR A 58 10.99 3.55 5.19
CA THR A 58 11.20 3.38 6.62
C THR A 58 10.01 2.57 7.13
N PRO A 59 10.22 1.32 7.57
CA PRO A 59 9.10 0.47 7.97
C PRO A 59 8.42 1.08 9.19
N LEU A 60 7.09 1.06 9.20
CA LEU A 60 6.32 1.46 10.36
C LEU A 60 6.55 0.42 11.46
N THR A 61 7.15 0.84 12.58
CA THR A 61 7.47 -0.07 13.69
C THR A 61 6.23 -0.51 14.45
N THR A 62 5.22 0.35 14.58
CA THR A 62 3.92 -0.02 15.15
C THR A 62 2.82 0.98 14.75
N ALA A 63 1.59 0.48 14.66
CA ALA A 63 0.38 1.28 14.47
C ALA A 63 -0.53 1.31 15.72
N ILE A 64 0.01 0.86 16.87
CA ILE A 64 -0.75 0.63 18.11
C ILE A 64 -0.44 1.73 19.14
N VAL A 65 -1.52 2.25 19.72
CA VAL A 65 -1.50 3.21 20.83
C VAL A 65 -1.66 2.45 22.15
N THR A 66 -0.87 2.83 23.15
CA THR A 66 -0.90 2.29 24.52
C THR A 66 -1.70 3.17 25.48
N ALA A 67 -2.15 4.34 25.03
CA ALA A 67 -3.08 5.20 25.77
C ALA A 67 -4.38 4.45 26.10
N SER A 68 -5.09 4.90 27.14
CA SER A 68 -6.39 4.33 27.49
C SER A 68 -7.40 4.52 26.34
N PRO A 69 -8.38 3.62 26.15
CA PRO A 69 -9.41 3.80 25.13
C PRO A 69 -10.20 5.09 25.36
N GLY A 70 -10.52 5.81 24.28
CA GLY A 70 -11.23 7.08 24.39
C GLY A 70 -10.98 8.07 23.24
N GLN A 71 -11.46 9.30 23.44
CA GLN A 71 -11.35 10.39 22.48
C GLN A 71 -10.21 11.34 22.87
N TYR A 72 -9.35 11.66 21.90
CA TYR A 72 -8.20 12.54 22.04
C TYR A 72 -8.23 13.65 20.99
N THR A 73 -7.51 14.72 21.27
CA THR A 73 -7.20 15.77 20.29
C THR A 73 -5.70 16.01 20.34
N THR A 74 -5.03 15.77 19.22
CA THR A 74 -3.60 15.98 19.08
C THR A 74 -3.26 17.47 19.00
N LYS A 75 -1.97 17.82 19.12
CA LYS A 75 -1.47 19.21 19.08
C LYS A 75 -1.82 19.93 17.79
N ASP A 76 -1.92 19.21 16.67
CA ASP A 76 -2.32 19.73 15.36
C ASP A 76 -3.85 19.85 15.18
N GLY A 77 -4.63 19.47 16.20
CA GLY A 77 -6.10 19.51 16.19
C GLY A 77 -6.76 18.28 15.56
N THR A 78 -6.01 17.23 15.22
CA THR A 78 -6.57 15.96 14.74
C THR A 78 -7.36 15.28 15.85
N LYS A 79 -8.58 14.84 15.55
CA LYS A 79 -9.44 14.12 16.49
C LYS A 79 -9.14 12.64 16.39
N VAL A 80 -8.80 11.98 17.49
CA VAL A 80 -8.42 10.56 17.51
C VAL A 80 -9.33 9.77 18.44
N GLU A 81 -9.87 8.66 17.95
CA GLU A 81 -10.64 7.68 18.71
C GLU A 81 -9.80 6.41 18.87
N VAL A 82 -9.40 6.09 20.10
CA VAL A 82 -8.59 4.91 20.45
C VAL A 82 -9.49 3.80 20.99
N ALA A 83 -9.37 2.60 20.42
CA ALA A 83 -10.12 1.41 20.81
C ALA A 83 -9.42 0.60 21.91
N GLU A 84 -10.13 -0.37 22.50
CA GLU A 84 -9.62 -1.26 23.57
C GLU A 84 -8.35 -2.05 23.19
N ASN A 85 -8.19 -2.34 21.90
CA ASN A 85 -7.05 -3.08 21.36
C ASN A 85 -5.89 -2.17 20.92
N GLY A 86 -5.94 -0.87 21.23
CA GLY A 86 -4.93 0.12 20.86
C GLY A 86 -4.94 0.57 19.39
N SER A 87 -5.82 0.02 18.55
CA SER A 87 -6.08 0.60 17.23
C SER A 87 -6.78 1.96 17.36
N PHE A 88 -6.67 2.81 16.34
CA PHE A 88 -7.31 4.12 16.37
C PHE A 88 -7.91 4.56 15.03
N LYS A 89 -8.85 5.49 15.11
CA LYS A 89 -9.36 6.29 13.98
C LYS A 89 -9.04 7.76 14.21
N ALA A 90 -8.27 8.36 13.33
CA ALA A 90 -7.98 9.78 13.31
C ALA A 90 -8.80 10.49 12.23
N THR A 91 -9.36 11.66 12.56
CA THR A 91 -10.08 12.55 11.65
C THR A 91 -9.37 13.90 11.64
N TYR A 92 -8.79 14.23 10.50
CA TYR A 92 -8.05 15.47 10.28
C TYR A 92 -9.01 16.64 10.02
N SER A 93 -8.51 17.86 10.20
CA SER A 93 -9.30 19.10 10.04
C SER A 93 -9.82 19.30 8.61
N ASP A 94 -9.11 18.77 7.62
CA ASP A 94 -9.55 18.80 6.23
C ASP A 94 -10.71 17.83 5.96
N GLY A 95 -10.95 16.84 6.83
CA GLY A 95 -11.96 15.79 6.70
C GLY A 95 -11.42 14.45 6.19
N SER A 96 -10.10 14.32 5.97
CA SER A 96 -9.47 13.04 5.72
C SER A 96 -9.46 12.17 6.98
N THR A 97 -9.31 10.85 6.79
CA THR A 97 -9.35 9.87 7.88
C THR A 97 -8.22 8.87 7.78
N LEU A 98 -7.66 8.48 8.92
CA LEU A 98 -6.68 7.40 9.06
C LEU A 98 -7.22 6.38 10.07
N VAL A 99 -7.16 5.09 9.75
CA VAL A 99 -7.58 3.99 10.62
C VAL A 99 -6.45 2.99 10.72
N THR A 100 -6.04 2.62 11.94
CA THR A 100 -5.07 1.55 12.17
C THR A 100 -5.75 0.26 12.61
N TYR A 101 -5.02 -0.85 12.51
CA TYR A 101 -5.51 -2.18 12.84
C TYR A 101 -4.51 -2.92 13.74
N THR A 102 -4.97 -3.99 14.38
CA THR A 102 -4.20 -4.76 15.38
C THR A 102 -3.00 -5.51 14.79
N ASP A 103 -2.96 -5.70 13.48
CA ASP A 103 -1.88 -6.33 12.74
C ASP A 103 -0.82 -5.32 12.26
N ASN A 104 -0.80 -4.11 12.84
CA ASN A 104 0.06 -2.98 12.46
C ASN A 104 -0.16 -2.45 11.02
N THR A 105 -1.26 -2.81 10.38
CA THR A 105 -1.67 -2.19 9.12
C THR A 105 -2.52 -0.94 9.34
N TYR A 106 -2.74 -0.17 8.28
CA TYR A 106 -3.61 0.99 8.32
C TYR A 106 -4.27 1.26 6.96
N SER A 107 -5.32 2.08 6.99
CA SER A 107 -5.90 2.69 5.80
C SER A 107 -6.06 4.19 5.98
N TYR A 108 -5.66 4.95 4.96
CA TYR A 108 -5.86 6.39 4.86
C TYR A 108 -6.84 6.68 3.73
N LYS A 109 -7.75 7.62 3.97
CA LYS A 109 -8.67 8.16 2.98
C LYS A 109 -8.63 9.68 3.01
N GLY A 110 -8.12 10.27 1.94
CA GLY A 110 -8.09 11.69 1.70
C GLY A 110 -9.47 12.24 1.32
N LYS A 111 -9.73 13.49 1.66
CA LYS A 111 -10.99 14.19 1.28
C LYS A 111 -11.19 14.26 -0.24
N ASN A 112 -10.10 14.34 -0.99
CA ASN A 112 -10.10 14.38 -2.45
C ASN A 112 -10.25 12.99 -3.10
N GLY A 113 -10.41 11.92 -2.31
CA GLY A 113 -10.51 10.56 -2.81
C GLY A 113 -9.18 9.84 -3.01
N ALA A 114 -8.03 10.46 -2.66
CA ALA A 114 -6.77 9.73 -2.57
C ALA A 114 -6.84 8.70 -1.43
N GLU A 115 -6.21 7.54 -1.61
CA GLU A 115 -6.23 6.45 -0.63
C GLU A 115 -4.85 5.85 -0.47
N ALA A 116 -4.55 5.33 0.73
CA ALA A 116 -3.39 4.49 0.98
C ALA A 116 -3.76 3.35 1.93
N ARG A 117 -3.19 2.17 1.71
CA ARG A 117 -3.38 1.00 2.57
C ARG A 117 -2.11 0.20 2.66
N THR A 118 -1.80 -0.29 3.85
CA THR A 118 -0.79 -1.32 4.08
C THR A 118 -1.44 -2.65 4.36
N TYR A 119 -0.68 -3.72 4.12
CA TYR A 119 -1.09 -5.10 4.35
C TYR A 119 -0.05 -5.80 5.23
N SER A 120 -0.45 -6.90 5.85
CA SER A 120 0.39 -7.64 6.81
C SER A 120 1.61 -8.30 6.17
N ASP A 121 1.62 -8.44 4.84
CA ASP A 121 2.72 -8.96 4.03
C ASP A 121 3.65 -7.83 3.53
N GLU A 122 3.65 -6.68 4.21
CA GLU A 122 4.43 -5.47 3.84
C GLU A 122 4.08 -4.87 2.47
N THR A 123 3.08 -5.43 1.78
CA THR A 123 2.52 -4.83 0.57
C THR A 123 1.85 -3.51 0.94
N TYR A 124 1.95 -2.52 0.07
CA TYR A 124 1.15 -1.32 0.16
C TYR A 124 0.52 -0.94 -1.17
N PHE A 125 -0.62 -0.28 -1.08
CA PHE A 125 -1.39 0.21 -2.20
C PHE A 125 -1.74 1.69 -1.99
N ILE A 126 -1.47 2.52 -2.99
CA ILE A 126 -1.76 3.95 -2.98
C ILE A 126 -2.55 4.28 -4.24
N THR A 127 -3.60 5.09 -4.10
CA THR A 127 -4.33 5.68 -5.22
C THR A 127 -4.33 7.20 -5.09
N THR A 128 -4.03 7.91 -6.17
CA THR A 128 -4.12 9.37 -6.23
C THR A 128 -5.56 9.79 -6.51
N ALA A 129 -5.92 11.02 -6.15
CA ALA A 129 -7.23 11.59 -6.48
C ALA A 129 -7.51 11.66 -8.00
N THR A 130 -6.47 11.59 -8.82
CA THR A 130 -6.58 11.58 -10.30
C THR A 130 -6.78 10.16 -10.86
N GLY A 131 -6.73 9.12 -10.03
CA GLY A 131 -6.95 7.73 -10.45
C GLY A 131 -5.69 6.94 -10.80
N SER A 132 -4.49 7.49 -10.61
CA SER A 132 -3.26 6.70 -10.71
C SER A 132 -3.08 5.83 -9.46
N SER A 133 -2.51 4.65 -9.60
CA SER A 133 -2.25 3.72 -8.49
C SER A 133 -0.81 3.24 -8.46
N LEU A 134 -0.28 2.99 -7.26
CA LEU A 134 0.99 2.34 -7.00
C LEU A 134 0.78 1.17 -6.03
N THR A 135 1.23 -0.01 -6.42
CA THR A 135 1.40 -1.17 -5.55
C THR A 135 2.88 -1.48 -5.40
N THR A 136 3.33 -1.74 -4.18
CA THR A 136 4.68 -2.27 -3.92
C THR A 136 4.55 -3.48 -3.02
N TYR A 137 5.36 -4.49 -3.30
CA TYR A 137 5.35 -5.79 -2.62
C TYR A 137 6.56 -5.92 -1.70
N GLU A 138 6.49 -6.86 -0.76
CA GLU A 138 7.57 -7.23 0.18
C GLU A 138 8.93 -7.42 -0.52
N ASN A 139 8.91 -8.09 -1.67
CA ASN A 139 10.13 -8.40 -2.44
C ASN A 139 10.73 -7.18 -3.18
N GLY A 140 10.20 -5.98 -2.98
CA GLY A 140 10.65 -4.74 -3.61
C GLY A 140 10.14 -4.52 -5.04
N SER A 141 9.43 -5.49 -5.63
CA SER A 141 8.77 -5.27 -6.92
C SER A 141 7.60 -4.30 -6.78
N TYR A 142 7.18 -3.70 -7.89
CA TYR A 142 6.13 -2.70 -7.91
C TYR A 142 5.30 -2.77 -9.19
N GLN A 143 4.10 -2.17 -9.13
CA GLN A 143 3.25 -1.88 -10.26
C GLN A 143 2.71 -0.45 -10.15
N VAL A 144 2.81 0.31 -11.23
CA VAL A 144 2.22 1.65 -11.37
C VAL A 144 1.24 1.64 -12.52
N ASN A 145 -0.01 2.02 -12.24
CA ASN A 145 -1.02 2.28 -13.26
C ASN A 145 -1.31 3.78 -13.24
N LEU A 146 -1.11 4.47 -14.36
CA LEU A 146 -1.40 5.88 -14.46
C LEU A 146 -2.83 6.11 -14.97
N SER A 147 -3.41 7.24 -14.61
CA SER A 147 -4.76 7.64 -15.04
C SER A 147 -4.89 7.82 -16.56
N ASP A 148 -3.78 7.96 -17.28
CA ASP A 148 -3.74 8.00 -18.75
C ASP A 148 -3.77 6.60 -19.41
N GLY A 149 -3.80 5.54 -18.60
CA GLY A 149 -3.80 4.14 -19.03
C GLY A 149 -2.42 3.50 -19.14
N SER A 150 -1.33 4.27 -18.95
CA SER A 150 0.03 3.72 -18.96
C SER A 150 0.26 2.79 -17.76
N HIS A 151 1.05 1.74 -17.99
CA HIS A 151 1.41 0.76 -16.97
C HIS A 151 2.93 0.57 -16.91
N TYR A 152 3.47 0.53 -15.69
CA TYR A 152 4.89 0.32 -15.42
C TYR A 152 5.08 -0.72 -14.31
N ASP A 153 6.07 -1.57 -14.48
CA ASP A 153 6.51 -2.55 -13.50
C ASP A 153 8.04 -2.65 -13.49
N ALA A 154 8.60 -3.48 -12.60
CA ALA A 154 10.03 -3.69 -12.49
C ALA A 154 10.69 -4.29 -13.76
N SER A 155 9.91 -4.83 -14.71
CA SER A 155 10.42 -5.45 -15.94
C SER A 155 10.53 -4.46 -17.09
N ASN A 156 9.79 -3.35 -17.07
CA ASN A 156 9.66 -2.44 -18.21
C ASN A 156 9.90 -0.95 -17.89
N SER A 157 10.36 -0.64 -16.68
CA SER A 157 10.51 0.73 -16.21
C SER A 157 11.80 0.99 -15.43
N SER A 158 12.24 2.25 -15.44
CA SER A 158 13.23 2.77 -14.48
C SER A 158 12.75 2.62 -13.04
N ASP A 159 13.69 2.59 -12.09
CA ASP A 159 13.43 2.46 -10.65
C ASP A 159 12.25 3.29 -10.14
N LEU A 160 11.49 2.73 -9.20
CA LEU A 160 10.25 3.28 -8.64
C LEU A 160 10.37 4.76 -8.20
N ALA A 161 11.52 5.14 -7.65
CA ALA A 161 11.78 6.51 -7.21
C ALA A 161 11.67 7.54 -8.34
N SER A 162 12.11 7.17 -9.54
CA SER A 162 12.02 8.01 -10.74
C SER A 162 10.57 8.17 -11.19
N LEU A 163 9.80 7.08 -11.21
CA LEU A 163 8.36 7.14 -11.51
C LEU A 163 7.61 8.00 -10.51
N GLN A 164 7.87 7.83 -9.22
CA GLN A 164 7.25 8.64 -8.17
C GLN A 164 7.57 10.13 -8.33
N SER A 165 8.80 10.47 -8.66
CA SER A 165 9.21 11.87 -8.91
C SER A 165 8.55 12.45 -10.16
N GLN A 166 8.62 11.72 -11.29
CA GLN A 166 8.10 12.15 -12.58
C GLN A 166 6.58 12.36 -12.55
N TYR A 167 5.85 11.39 -12.00
CA TYR A 167 4.38 11.39 -12.00
C TYR A 167 3.78 11.93 -10.69
N LYS A 168 4.61 12.45 -9.79
CA LYS A 168 4.22 12.98 -8.47
C LYS A 168 3.38 11.98 -7.66
N LEU A 169 3.75 10.71 -7.72
CA LEU A 169 3.07 9.67 -6.95
C LEU A 169 3.47 9.79 -5.47
N PRO A 170 2.53 9.61 -4.53
CA PRO A 170 2.84 9.62 -3.11
C PRO A 170 3.79 8.49 -2.71
N ARG A 171 4.51 8.69 -1.61
CA ARG A 171 5.34 7.67 -0.96
C ARG A 171 4.67 7.14 0.29
N ILE A 172 4.88 5.86 0.57
CA ILE A 172 4.34 5.23 1.77
C ILE A 172 4.91 5.85 3.06
N ASP A 173 6.15 6.35 3.02
CA ASP A 173 6.80 7.00 4.17
C ASP A 173 5.99 8.18 4.72
N SER A 174 5.32 8.94 3.86
CA SER A 174 4.48 10.06 4.28
C SER A 174 3.31 9.58 5.15
N TYR A 175 2.69 8.46 4.79
CA TYR A 175 1.58 7.88 5.55
C TYR A 175 2.07 7.14 6.80
N ASN A 176 3.21 6.43 6.72
CA ASN A 176 3.86 5.82 7.89
C ASN A 176 4.18 6.89 8.94
N LYS A 177 4.67 8.07 8.51
CA LYS A 177 4.93 9.19 9.41
C LYS A 177 3.65 9.69 10.09
N MET A 178 2.52 9.79 9.37
CA MET A 178 1.25 10.22 9.96
C MET A 178 0.79 9.27 11.08
N VAL A 179 0.93 7.96 10.87
CA VAL A 179 0.64 6.96 11.91
C VAL A 179 1.59 7.13 13.09
N LYS A 180 2.90 7.21 12.80
CA LYS A 180 3.94 7.33 13.82
C LYS A 180 3.76 8.57 14.69
N ASP A 181 3.47 9.73 14.09
CA ASP A 181 3.29 10.99 14.83
C ASP A 181 2.13 10.89 15.84
N ILE A 182 1.02 10.25 15.47
CA ILE A 182 -0.12 10.03 16.37
C ILE A 182 0.23 9.03 17.47
N VAL A 183 0.86 7.92 17.11
CA VAL A 183 1.28 6.89 18.09
C VAL A 183 2.26 7.48 19.10
N ASP A 184 3.31 8.15 18.64
CA ASP A 184 4.30 8.80 19.50
C ASP A 184 3.66 9.85 20.40
N GLU A 185 2.70 10.62 19.90
CA GLU A 185 2.04 11.66 20.69
C GLU A 185 1.14 11.09 21.78
N LEU A 186 0.36 10.05 21.47
CA LEU A 186 -0.57 9.46 22.43
C LEU A 186 0.11 8.51 23.43
N ASN A 187 1.32 8.01 23.13
CA ASN A 187 2.07 7.12 24.01
C ASN A 187 3.06 7.85 24.95
N GLN A 188 3.10 9.19 24.92
CA GLN A 188 3.86 10.02 25.86
C GLN A 188 3.20 10.07 27.24
#